data_AF-A0A6S6WNU2-F1
#
_entry.id   AF-A0A6S6WNU2-F1
#
_cell.length_a   1.000
_cell.length_b   1.000
_cell.length_c   1.000
_cell.angle_alpha   90.00
_cell.angle_beta   90.00
_cell.angle_gamma   90.00
#
_symmetry.space_group_name_H-M   'P 1'
#
loop_
_entity.id
_entity.type
_entity.pdbx_description
1 polymer ?
#
loop_
_entity_poly.entity_id
_entity_poly.type
_entity_poly.pdbx_seq_one_letter_code
_entity_poly.pdbx_strand_id
1 'polypeptide(L)'
;MESQVKVTNTPEDQPLPSPIVTTSRLIIRPMRLEDGPWTSLHANDPLVAKYMALSFPNPYTLQSAETWIRMNMARPCQEHFVVCDIASPDVVIGGIGLKPGVDYIPPSSVSG
;
A
#
# COMPACT_ATOMS: atom_id res chain seq x y z
N MET A 1 28.72 13.38 -35.23
CA MET A 1 27.97 12.31 -34.54
C MET A 1 27.61 12.85 -33.17
N GLU A 2 26.45 13.48 -33.06
CA GLU A 2 25.95 14.00 -31.80
C GLU A 2 25.26 12.85 -31.07
N SER A 3 25.89 12.37 -29.99
CA SER A 3 25.32 11.36 -29.10
C SER A 3 24.21 12.01 -28.29
N GLN A 4 22.96 11.67 -28.60
CA GLN A 4 21.81 12.04 -27.80
C GLN A 4 21.91 11.39 -26.41
N VAL A 5 21.94 12.23 -25.38
CA VAL A 5 21.77 11.82 -23.99
C VAL A 5 20.36 11.28 -23.83
N LYS A 6 20.25 9.98 -23.57
CA LYS A 6 19.00 9.29 -23.27
C LYS A 6 18.55 9.74 -21.87
N VAL A 7 17.62 10.69 -21.82
CA VAL A 7 16.96 11.09 -20.57
C VAL A 7 16.30 9.85 -20.00
N THR A 8 16.84 9.37 -18.88
CA THR A 8 16.28 8.23 -18.16
C THR A 8 15.20 8.83 -17.26
N ASN A 9 13.92 8.58 -17.56
CA ASN A 9 12.82 9.05 -16.72
C ASN A 9 13.06 8.58 -15.28
N THR A 10 13.29 9.52 -14.36
CA THR A 10 13.31 9.27 -12.92
C THR A 10 11.92 8.78 -12.49
N PRO A 11 11.79 7.79 -11.59
CA PRO A 11 10.50 7.28 -11.10
C PRO A 11 9.61 8.34 -10.42
N GLU A 12 10.15 9.52 -10.10
CA GLU A 12 9.47 10.63 -9.42
C GLU A 12 8.38 11.30 -10.26
N ASP A 13 8.38 11.12 -11.58
CA ASP A 13 7.51 11.90 -12.50
C ASP A 13 6.20 11.17 -12.87
N GLN A 14 5.89 10.04 -12.21
CA GLN A 14 4.61 9.36 -12.39
C GLN A 14 3.53 10.07 -11.56
N PRO A 15 2.40 10.49 -12.16
CA PRO A 15 1.34 11.15 -11.42
C PRO A 15 0.77 10.21 -10.35
N LEU A 16 0.49 10.77 -9.17
CA LEU A 16 -0.09 9.99 -8.08
C LEU A 16 -1.46 9.41 -8.48
N PRO A 17 -1.78 8.17 -8.05
CA PRO A 17 -3.11 7.61 -8.23
C PRO A 17 -4.19 8.54 -7.65
N SER A 18 -5.31 8.67 -8.36
CA SER A 18 -6.41 9.52 -7.91
C SER A 18 -6.96 9.05 -6.56
N PRO A 19 -7.16 9.95 -5.58
CA PRO A 19 -7.78 9.62 -4.31
C PRO A 19 -9.16 9.01 -4.46
N ILE A 20 -9.46 8.01 -3.62
CA ILE A 20 -10.82 7.46 -3.47
C ILE A 20 -11.59 8.11 -2.33
N VAL A 21 -10.87 8.62 -1.32
CA VAL A 21 -11.44 9.34 -0.17
C VAL A 21 -10.49 10.46 0.20
N THR A 22 -11.06 11.65 0.40
CA THR A 22 -10.36 12.80 0.96
C THR A 22 -11.11 13.24 2.20
N THR A 23 -10.37 13.40 3.30
CA THR A 23 -10.90 13.91 4.58
C THR A 23 -10.30 15.29 4.86
N SER A 24 -10.58 15.88 6.02
CA SER A 24 -9.96 17.14 6.43
C SER A 24 -8.45 17.04 6.69
N ARG A 25 -7.91 15.83 6.90
CA ARG A 25 -6.51 15.62 7.30
C ARG A 25 -5.75 14.63 6.42
N LEU A 26 -6.46 13.72 5.77
CA LEU A 26 -5.90 12.53 5.14
C LEU A 26 -6.48 12.30 3.75
N ILE A 27 -5.68 11.67 2.92
CA ILE A 27 -6.03 11.15 1.60
C ILE A 27 -5.92 9.63 1.64
N ILE A 28 -6.87 8.93 1.04
CA ILE A 28 -6.78 7.48 0.78
C ILE A 28 -6.73 7.30 -0.73
N ARG A 29 -5.68 6.64 -1.23
CA ARG A 29 -5.47 6.39 -2.66
C ARG A 29 -4.92 4.99 -2.93
N PRO A 30 -5.06 4.48 -4.16
CA PRO A 30 -4.36 3.27 -4.58
C PRO A 30 -2.84 3.38 -4.38
N MET A 31 -2.22 2.22 -4.18
CA MET A 31 -0.80 2.07 -3.93
C MET A 31 0.01 2.21 -5.22
N ARG A 32 1.24 2.70 -5.13
CA ARG A 32 2.25 2.64 -6.19
C ARG A 32 3.54 2.03 -5.64
N LEU A 33 4.42 1.52 -6.51
CA LEU A 33 5.64 0.85 -6.06
C LEU A 33 6.58 1.80 -5.31
N GLU A 34 6.55 3.08 -5.68
CA GLU A 34 7.33 4.18 -5.10
C GLU A 34 6.89 4.51 -3.67
N ASP A 35 5.75 3.97 -3.19
CA ASP A 35 5.34 4.06 -1.78
C ASP A 35 6.14 3.11 -0.87
N GLY A 36 6.98 2.24 -1.45
CA GLY A 36 7.79 1.25 -0.74
C GLY A 36 8.66 1.82 0.39
N PRO A 37 9.45 2.89 0.18
CA PRO A 37 10.28 3.48 1.23
C PRO A 37 9.47 3.97 2.44
N TRP A 38 8.36 4.68 2.21
CA TRP A 38 7.47 5.14 3.28
C TRP A 38 6.80 3.97 4.00
N THR A 39 6.31 3.00 3.24
CA THR A 39 5.69 1.78 3.80
C THR A 39 6.67 1.03 4.68
N SER A 40 7.91 0.84 4.21
CA SER A 40 8.97 0.18 4.99
C SER A 40 9.32 0.97 6.24
N LEU A 41 9.43 2.30 6.14
CA LEU A 41 9.76 3.16 7.28
C LEU A 41 8.74 3.01 8.40
N HIS A 42 7.45 3.12 8.09
CA HIS A 42 6.38 3.08 9.08
C HIS A 42 6.03 1.66 9.55
N ALA A 43 6.16 0.65 8.69
CA ALA A 43 5.90 -0.74 9.04
C ALA A 43 7.00 -1.37 9.89
N ASN A 44 8.23 -0.85 9.82
CA ASN A 44 9.38 -1.36 10.58
C ASN A 44 9.49 -0.81 12.01
N ASP A 45 8.36 -0.51 12.64
CA ASP A 45 8.29 -0.16 14.07
C ASP A 45 7.99 -1.42 14.89
N PRO A 46 8.83 -1.79 15.88
CA PRO A 46 8.57 -2.93 16.76
C PRO A 46 7.21 -2.89 17.47
N LEU A 47 6.69 -1.69 17.77
CA LEU A 47 5.37 -1.52 18.35
C LEU A 47 4.26 -1.86 17.36
N VAL A 48 4.45 -1.58 16.07
CA VAL A 48 3.53 -2.03 15.00
C VAL A 48 3.60 -3.55 14.89
N ALA A 49 4.80 -4.11 14.73
CA ALA A 49 5.00 -5.56 14.55
C ALA A 49 4.40 -6.39 15.71
N LYS A 50 4.45 -5.88 16.95
CA LYS A 50 3.86 -6.52 18.13
C LYS A 50 2.36 -6.84 17.98
N TYR A 51 1.61 -6.02 17.24
CA TYR A 51 0.16 -6.19 17.07
C TYR A 51 -0.23 -6.81 15.72
N MET A 52 0.74 -7.26 14.93
CA MET A 52 0.51 -7.87 13.63
C MET A 52 0.49 -9.40 13.69
N ALA A 53 -0.05 -10.03 12.64
CA ALA A 53 -0.04 -11.49 12.50
C ALA A 53 1.38 -12.03 12.31
N LEU A 54 1.60 -13.32 12.58
CA LEU A 54 2.90 -14.00 12.39
C LEU A 54 3.43 -13.94 10.95
N SER A 55 2.56 -13.73 9.97
CA SER A 55 2.94 -13.54 8.57
C SER A 55 3.55 -12.16 8.28
N PHE A 56 3.46 -11.22 9.22
CA PHE A 56 4.05 -9.89 9.08
C PHE A 56 5.56 -9.94 9.37
N PRO A 57 6.42 -9.55 8.41
CA PRO A 57 7.87 -9.58 8.61
C PRO A 57 8.33 -8.68 9.76
N ASN A 58 9.27 -9.18 10.57
CA ASN A 58 9.95 -8.40 11.60
C ASN A 58 11.43 -8.84 11.67
N PRO A 59 12.40 -7.98 11.28
CA PRO A 59 12.22 -6.60 10.81
C PRO A 59 11.47 -6.51 9.47
N TYR A 60 10.76 -5.40 9.26
CA TYR A 60 10.06 -5.13 8.02
C TYR A 60 10.98 -4.38 7.05
N THR A 61 11.32 -5.01 5.93
CA THR A 61 12.31 -4.46 4.99
C THR A 61 11.65 -3.77 3.80
N LEU A 62 12.44 -2.98 3.04
CA LEU A 62 11.98 -2.41 1.78
C LEU A 62 11.52 -3.50 0.81
N GLN A 63 12.23 -4.63 0.75
CA GLN A 63 11.82 -5.77 -0.06
C GLN A 63 10.47 -6.35 0.39
N SER A 64 10.20 -6.38 1.69
CA SER A 64 8.90 -6.78 2.25
C SER A 64 7.80 -5.82 1.80
N ALA A 65 8.06 -4.51 1.86
CA ALA A 65 7.15 -3.47 1.40
C ALA A 65 6.80 -3.62 -0.08
N GLU A 66 7.83 -3.69 -0.94
CA GLU A 66 7.64 -3.83 -2.37
C GLU A 66 6.93 -5.13 -2.74
N THR A 67 7.26 -6.24 -2.07
CA THR A 67 6.57 -7.52 -2.27
C THR A 67 5.08 -7.40 -1.96
N TRP A 68 4.75 -6.75 -0.84
CA TRP A 68 3.36 -6.54 -0.44
C TRP A 68 2.61 -5.61 -1.42
N ILE A 69 3.25 -4.51 -1.85
CA ILE A 69 2.66 -3.59 -2.84
C ILE A 69 2.40 -4.31 -4.17
N ARG A 70 3.39 -5.02 -4.72
CA ARG A 70 3.25 -5.77 -5.98
C ARG A 70 2.14 -6.81 -5.89
N MET A 71 2.07 -7.55 -4.79
CA MET A 71 1.02 -8.54 -4.54
C MET A 71 -0.38 -7.90 -4.59
N ASN A 72 -0.55 -6.71 -4.00
CA ASN A 72 -1.86 -6.05 -3.96
C ASN A 72 -2.21 -5.32 -5.26
N MET A 73 -1.24 -4.76 -5.97
CA MET A 73 -1.45 -4.18 -7.30
C MET A 73 -1.83 -5.25 -8.34
N ALA A 74 -1.41 -6.50 -8.15
CA ALA A 74 -1.73 -7.60 -9.04
C ALA A 74 -3.11 -8.24 -8.77
N ARG A 75 -3.82 -7.83 -7.71
CA ARG A 75 -5.15 -8.37 -7.40
C ARG A 75 -6.18 -7.90 -8.43
N PRO A 76 -7.15 -8.76 -8.84
CA PRO A 76 -8.22 -8.36 -9.76
C PRO A 76 -9.09 -7.21 -9.22
N CYS A 77 -9.19 -7.10 -7.89
CA CYS A 77 -9.91 -6.03 -7.20
C CYS A 77 -8.95 -5.31 -6.26
N GLN A 78 -9.00 -3.97 -6.28
CA GLN A 78 -8.20 -3.15 -5.37
C GLN A 78 -8.79 -3.23 -3.96
N GLU A 79 -8.14 -4.02 -3.10
CA GLU A 79 -8.55 -4.25 -1.71
C GLU A 79 -7.74 -3.42 -0.71
N HIS A 80 -6.51 -3.06 -1.07
CA HIS A 80 -5.57 -2.38 -0.19
C HIS A 80 -5.19 -1.00 -0.72
N PHE A 81 -5.09 -0.03 0.17
CA PHE A 81 -4.83 1.37 -0.13
C PHE A 81 -3.77 1.93 0.82
N VAL A 82 -3.16 3.04 0.41
CA VAL A 82 -2.32 3.82 1.30
C VAL A 82 -3.11 4.99 1.88
N VAL A 83 -2.78 5.33 3.11
CA VAL A 83 -3.24 6.54 3.80
C VAL A 83 -2.09 7.54 3.73
N CYS A 84 -2.36 8.72 3.20
CA CYS A 84 -1.39 9.79 3.02
C CYS A 84 -1.79 11.04 3.79
N ASP A 85 -0.81 11.88 4.07
CA ASP A 85 -1.04 13.24 4.58
C ASP A 85 -1.67 14.12 3.50
N ILE A 86 -2.63 14.98 3.87
CA ILE A 86 -3.29 15.86 2.89
C ILE A 86 -2.37 16.98 2.36
N ALA A 87 -1.41 17.45 3.16
CA ALA A 87 -0.43 18.45 2.77
C ALA A 87 0.70 17.86 1.92
N SER A 88 0.89 16.53 1.95
CA SER A 88 1.89 15.82 1.16
C SER A 88 1.36 14.46 0.69
N PRO A 89 0.57 14.41 -0.42
CA PRO A 89 -0.14 13.20 -0.87
C PRO A 89 0.77 12.03 -1.31
N ASP A 90 2.05 12.30 -1.51
CA ASP A 90 3.13 11.36 -1.79
C ASP A 90 3.73 10.73 -0.52
N VAL A 91 3.50 11.33 0.65
CA VAL A 91 3.95 10.82 1.95
C VAL A 91 2.91 9.83 2.49
N VAL A 92 3.25 8.55 2.45
CA VAL A 92 2.42 7.48 3.00
C VAL A 92 2.69 7.36 4.49
N ILE A 93 1.63 7.42 5.29
CA ILE A 93 1.70 7.30 6.76
C ILE A 93 1.14 5.98 7.28
N GLY A 94 0.54 5.16 6.40
CA GLY A 94 -0.01 3.86 6.75
C GLY A 94 -0.75 3.19 5.60
N GLY A 95 -1.23 1.96 5.84
CA GLY A 95 -2.03 1.19 4.90
C GLY A 95 -3.40 0.83 5.47
N ILE A 96 -4.40 0.71 4.61
CA ILE A 96 -5.75 0.25 4.96
C ILE A 96 -6.20 -0.81 3.96
N GLY A 97 -6.93 -1.81 4.43
CA GLY A 97 -7.43 -2.91 3.60
C GLY A 97 -8.92 -3.16 3.83
N LEU A 98 -9.60 -3.51 2.75
CA LEU A 98 -10.96 -4.06 2.78
C LEU A 98 -10.85 -5.57 2.56
N LYS A 99 -11.56 -6.37 3.35
CA LYS A 99 -11.65 -7.81 3.17
C LYS A 99 -13.06 -8.16 2.70
N PRO A 100 -13.28 -8.43 1.40
CA PRO A 100 -14.59 -8.84 0.92
C PRO A 100 -15.07 -10.14 1.57
N GLY A 101 -16.37 -10.24 1.86
CA GLY A 101 -17.05 -11.52 2.11
C GLY A 101 -16.82 -12.21 3.47
N VAL A 102 -16.29 -11.53 4.49
CA VAL A 102 -16.08 -12.14 5.83
C VAL A 102 -17.11 -11.78 6.90
N ASP A 103 -18.12 -10.97 6.60
CA ASP A 103 -19.01 -10.43 7.65
C ASP A 103 -20.36 -11.15 7.81
N TYR A 104 -20.68 -12.17 7.00
CA TYR A 104 -21.89 -12.99 7.23
C TYR A 104 -21.83 -14.37 6.55
N ILE A 105 -21.80 -15.44 7.35
CA ILE A 105 -22.20 -16.79 6.91
C ILE A 105 -23.65 -16.98 7.38
N PRO A 106 -24.65 -17.06 6.48
CA PRO A 106 -25.99 -17.46 6.88
C PRO A 106 -25.96 -18.88 7.46
N PRO A 107 -26.73 -19.18 8.53
CA PRO A 107 -26.65 -20.45 9.27
C PRO A 107 -27.11 -21.72 8.51
N SER A 108 -27.14 -21.72 7.18
CA SER A 108 -27.63 -22.86 6.38
C SER A 108 -26.55 -23.66 5.64
N SER A 109 -25.26 -23.41 5.87
CA SER A 109 -24.18 -24.16 5.20
C SER A 109 -23.72 -25.41 5.95
N VAL A 110 -24.37 -25.77 7.06
CA VAL A 110 -24.16 -27.07 7.72
C VAL A 110 -25.13 -28.07 7.09
N SER A 111 -24.79 -28.58 5.90
CA SER A 111 -25.36 -29.84 5.43
C SER A 111 -24.71 -30.97 6.21
N GLY A 112 -25.53 -31.80 6.87
CA GLY A 112 -25.11 -32.97 7.63
C GLY A 112 -24.50 -34.08 6.79
#